data_AF-A0ABD7SG50-F1
#
_entry.id   AF-A0ABD7SG50-F1
#
_cell.length_a   1.000
_cell.length_b   1.000
_cell.length_c   1.000
_cell.angle_alpha   90.00
_cell.angle_beta   90.00
_cell.angle_gamma   90.00
#
_symmetry.space_group_name_H-M   'P 1'
#
loop_
_entity.id
_entity.type
_entity.pdbx_description
1 polymer ?
#
loop_
_entity_poly.entity_id
_entity_poly.type
_entity_poly.pdbx_seq_one_letter_code
_entity_poly.pdbx_strand_id
1 'polypeptide(L)'
;MRQPPAPARPDHRKQRWSPVAIMKVAFASAAFLSMPSMPAIGIAAPSERPNEPIRAIQPATGLESRKVALGALLFDDRRLSGDNSVACTSCHRLASNGAAADAITRMPGRAPPAFNTPTVFNATANFRLGWRGNFRSLEAQTASLLENPSVMQADIATLVRRLQQDTVLSQRFRAAYGRPPDRAALFDAIASYERSLVTPGSRFDLWLQGSDTALSAQELRGYRTFKSIGCISCHQGVNVGGNLFQRSGIFAPVARDGTPILRVPSLRNVATTAPYFHDGSASALPQAIKAMGTAQLGVALSPADVADIAAFLNTLTGKHQGRQLTAPQP
;
A
#
# COMPACT_ATOMS: atom_id res chain seq x y z
N MET A 1 10.95 -6.23 79.00
CA MET A 1 11.19 -7.25 77.95
C MET A 1 12.61 -7.10 77.47
N ARG A 2 13.42 -8.15 77.57
CA ARG A 2 14.90 -8.11 77.45
C ARG A 2 15.34 -8.02 75.98
N GLN A 3 16.35 -7.19 75.72
CA GLN A 3 17.07 -7.07 74.44
C GLN A 3 17.81 -8.38 74.10
N PRO A 4 17.92 -8.77 72.82
CA PRO A 4 18.79 -9.86 72.39
C PRO A 4 20.24 -9.39 72.19
N PRO A 5 21.26 -10.25 72.44
CA PRO A 5 22.67 -9.90 72.31
C PRO A 5 23.22 -10.11 70.89
N ALA A 6 24.35 -9.44 70.64
CA ALA A 6 25.12 -9.32 69.39
C ALA A 6 25.80 -10.63 68.91
N PRO A 7 26.27 -10.72 67.64
CA PRO A 7 26.68 -11.96 67.00
C PRO A 7 28.12 -12.38 67.33
N ALA A 8 28.34 -13.69 67.49
CA ALA A 8 29.65 -14.31 67.70
C ALA A 8 30.37 -14.60 66.37
N ARG A 9 31.69 -14.37 66.36
CA ARG A 9 32.64 -14.64 65.26
C ARG A 9 33.00 -16.14 65.17
N PRO A 10 33.42 -16.63 63.99
CA PRO A 10 33.65 -18.06 63.78
C PRO A 10 34.98 -18.55 64.39
N ASP A 11 34.92 -19.74 64.97
CA ASP A 11 36.05 -20.48 65.53
C ASP A 11 36.71 -21.36 64.46
N HIS A 12 38.03 -21.20 64.28
CA HIS A 12 38.85 -22.00 63.38
C HIS A 12 39.36 -23.24 64.14
N ARG A 13 38.63 -24.36 64.02
CA ARG A 13 39.13 -25.65 64.52
C ARG A 13 39.25 -26.71 63.43
N LYS A 14 40.49 -27.15 63.27
CA LYS A 14 41.03 -28.14 62.35
C LYS A 14 40.27 -29.47 62.47
N GLN A 15 39.75 -29.99 61.35
CA GLN A 15 39.30 -31.37 61.25
C GLN A 15 40.09 -32.14 60.19
N ARG A 16 40.67 -33.24 60.67
CA ARG A 16 41.60 -34.15 60.00
C ARG A 16 40.83 -34.97 58.97
N TRP A 17 41.43 -35.13 57.79
CA TRP A 17 40.89 -35.93 56.70
C TRP A 17 41.05 -37.43 57.00
N SER A 18 39.97 -38.20 56.86
CA SER A 18 40.00 -39.66 56.68
C SER A 18 39.65 -39.95 55.21
N PRO A 19 40.27 -40.96 54.56
CA PRO A 19 40.08 -41.21 53.15
C PRO A 19 38.75 -41.94 52.95
N VAL A 20 37.80 -41.29 52.28
CA VAL A 20 36.59 -41.97 51.77
C VAL A 20 36.89 -42.47 50.37
N ALA A 21 36.58 -43.76 50.15
CA ALA A 21 36.78 -44.48 48.92
C ALA A 21 36.20 -43.75 47.70
N ILE A 22 37.04 -43.58 46.67
CA ILE A 22 36.64 -43.01 45.38
C ILE A 22 35.81 -44.06 44.64
N MET A 23 34.48 -43.88 44.64
CA MET A 23 33.60 -44.58 43.72
C MET A 23 33.82 -43.97 42.32
N LYS A 24 34.45 -44.74 41.43
CA LYS A 24 34.66 -44.36 40.03
C LYS A 24 33.29 -44.26 39.33
N VAL A 25 32.76 -43.05 39.21
CA VAL A 25 31.67 -42.76 38.28
C VAL A 25 32.29 -42.66 36.89
N ALA A 26 32.02 -43.65 36.04
CA ALA A 26 32.33 -43.59 34.63
C ALA A 26 31.47 -42.49 33.99
N PHE A 27 32.08 -41.34 33.70
CA PHE A 27 31.49 -40.35 32.80
C PHE A 27 31.46 -40.93 31.40
N ALA A 28 30.29 -41.38 30.95
CA ALA A 28 30.04 -41.60 29.53
C ALA A 28 30.16 -40.23 28.85
N SER A 29 31.27 -40.04 28.12
CA SER A 29 31.48 -38.87 27.28
C SER A 29 30.42 -38.89 26.18
N ALA A 30 29.35 -38.11 26.35
CA ALA A 30 28.44 -37.80 25.26
C ALA A 30 29.25 -36.98 24.24
N ALA A 31 29.69 -37.65 23.17
CA ALA A 31 30.23 -36.98 22.01
C ALA A 31 29.15 -36.06 21.46
N PHE A 32 29.28 -34.75 21.71
CA PHE A 32 28.51 -33.74 21.00
C PHE A 32 28.94 -33.80 19.54
N LEU A 33 28.21 -34.55 18.72
CA LEU A 33 28.28 -34.40 17.28
C LEU A 33 27.84 -32.96 16.97
N SER A 34 28.81 -32.11 16.62
CA SER A 34 28.53 -30.82 16.01
C SER A 34 27.72 -31.07 14.74
N MET A 35 26.41 -30.84 14.81
CA MET A 35 25.57 -30.87 13.63
C MET A 35 26.05 -29.77 12.68
N PRO A 36 26.39 -30.09 11.43
CA PRO A 36 26.77 -29.07 10.46
C PRO A 36 25.57 -28.14 10.27
N SER A 37 25.80 -26.84 10.47
CA SER A 37 24.84 -25.79 10.19
C SER A 37 24.39 -25.91 8.74
N MET A 38 23.15 -26.37 8.52
CA MET A 38 22.59 -26.37 7.18
C MET A 38 22.45 -24.92 6.71
N PRO A 39 22.94 -24.59 5.50
CA PRO A 39 22.71 -23.26 4.96
C PRO A 39 21.21 -23.07 4.81
N ALA A 40 20.70 -21.93 5.28
CA ALA A 40 19.32 -21.55 5.00
C ALA A 40 19.15 -21.55 3.48
N ILE A 41 18.36 -22.49 2.96
CA ILE A 41 17.92 -22.48 1.57
C ILE A 41 17.06 -21.23 1.44
N GLY A 42 17.67 -20.14 0.97
CA GLY A 42 16.93 -18.98 0.54
C GLY A 42 15.98 -19.44 -0.56
N ILE A 43 14.67 -19.43 -0.28
CA ILE A 43 13.67 -19.60 -1.31
C ILE A 43 13.84 -18.39 -2.23
N ALA A 44 14.59 -18.57 -3.32
CA ALA A 44 14.63 -17.59 -4.37
C ALA A 44 13.19 -17.33 -4.79
N ALA A 45 12.77 -16.05 -4.80
CA ALA A 45 11.47 -15.69 -5.34
C ALA A 45 11.34 -16.32 -6.74
N PRO A 46 10.18 -16.93 -7.08
CA PRO A 46 9.99 -17.52 -8.40
C PRO A 46 10.42 -16.50 -9.46
N SER A 47 11.31 -16.89 -10.37
CA SER A 47 11.71 -16.02 -11.46
C SER A 47 10.48 -15.68 -12.27
N GLU A 48 10.16 -14.38 -12.38
CA GLU A 48 9.04 -13.92 -13.19
C GLU A 48 9.21 -14.40 -14.64
N ARG A 49 8.10 -14.67 -15.33
CA ARG A 49 8.10 -15.03 -16.75
C ARG A 49 8.95 -14.02 -17.53
N PRO A 50 9.93 -14.48 -18.33
CA PRO A 50 10.80 -13.58 -19.06
C PRO A 50 10.01 -12.82 -20.13
N ASN A 51 10.46 -11.61 -20.45
CA ASN A 51 9.94 -10.77 -21.54
C ASN A 51 8.49 -10.30 -21.40
N GLU A 52 7.90 -10.33 -20.20
CA GLU A 52 6.60 -9.68 -19.98
C GLU A 52 6.75 -8.19 -19.62
N PRO A 53 5.96 -7.28 -20.23
CA PRO A 53 6.03 -5.84 -19.97
C PRO A 53 5.40 -5.43 -18.63
N ILE A 54 4.71 -6.34 -17.94
CA ILE A 54 4.14 -6.12 -16.60
C ILE A 54 4.92 -6.95 -15.60
N ARG A 55 5.16 -6.38 -14.41
CA ARG A 55 5.86 -7.04 -13.31
C ARG A 55 4.95 -7.19 -12.09
N ALA A 56 5.15 -8.23 -11.28
CA ALA A 56 4.31 -8.48 -10.11
C ALA A 56 4.52 -7.43 -9.02
N ILE A 57 3.47 -7.13 -8.25
CA ILE A 57 3.60 -6.30 -7.05
C ILE A 57 4.25 -7.12 -5.96
N GLN A 58 5.31 -6.56 -5.39
CA GLN A 58 5.99 -7.14 -4.25
C GLN A 58 5.34 -6.66 -2.94
N PRO A 59 5.31 -7.50 -1.89
CA PRO A 59 4.95 -7.05 -0.56
C PRO A 59 5.83 -5.87 -0.11
N ALA A 60 5.27 -4.96 0.69
CA ALA A 60 6.04 -3.87 1.26
C ALA A 60 7.02 -4.43 2.31
N THR A 61 8.31 -4.13 2.16
CA THR A 61 9.38 -4.58 3.07
C THR A 61 10.15 -3.39 3.62
N GLY A 62 10.74 -3.54 4.80
CA GLY A 62 11.64 -2.52 5.39
C GLY A 62 10.96 -1.28 5.95
N LEU A 63 9.63 -1.30 6.16
CA LEU A 63 8.90 -0.22 6.80
C LEU A 63 8.98 -0.34 8.33
N GLU A 64 9.18 0.79 9.01
CA GLU A 64 9.22 0.82 10.49
C GLU A 64 7.80 0.71 11.05
N SER A 65 7.57 -0.32 11.85
CA SER A 65 6.23 -0.71 12.33
C SER A 65 5.51 0.39 13.11
N ARG A 66 6.22 1.18 13.94
CA ARG A 66 5.60 2.22 14.76
C ARG A 66 5.16 3.41 13.91
N LYS A 67 5.95 3.79 12.90
CA LYS A 67 5.56 4.80 11.90
C LYS A 67 4.34 4.38 11.09
N VAL A 68 4.31 3.13 10.61
CA VAL A 68 3.14 2.59 9.88
C VAL A 68 1.90 2.61 10.76
N ALA A 69 2.01 2.15 12.02
CA ALA A 69 0.89 2.16 12.96
C ALA A 69 0.40 3.58 13.30
N LEU A 70 1.33 4.53 13.49
CA LEU A 70 0.98 5.93 13.70
C LEU A 70 0.31 6.54 12.46
N GLY A 71 0.84 6.29 11.27
CA GLY A 71 0.25 6.73 10.02
C GLY A 71 -1.16 6.17 9.80
N ALA A 72 -1.40 4.90 10.14
CA ALA A 72 -2.72 4.28 10.06
C ALA A 72 -3.75 5.00 10.95
N LEU A 73 -3.35 5.38 12.17
CA LEU A 73 -4.19 6.16 13.07
C LEU A 73 -4.49 7.54 12.50
N LEU A 74 -3.46 8.23 11.97
CA LEU A 74 -3.60 9.57 11.40
C LEU A 74 -4.47 9.57 10.13
N PHE A 75 -4.39 8.51 9.32
CA PHE A 75 -5.15 8.40 8.07
C PHE A 75 -6.67 8.37 8.29
N ASP A 76 -7.13 7.90 9.46
CA ASP A 76 -8.53 7.89 9.87
C ASP A 76 -8.92 9.05 10.81
N ASP A 77 -7.96 9.89 11.21
CA ASP A 77 -8.18 10.94 12.19
C ASP A 77 -8.78 12.21 11.55
N ARG A 78 -10.07 12.45 11.78
CA ARG A 78 -10.77 13.63 11.27
C ARG A 78 -10.20 14.94 11.81
N ARG A 79 -9.50 14.92 12.94
CA ARG A 79 -8.89 16.13 13.53
C ARG A 79 -7.76 16.70 12.68
N LEU A 80 -7.36 16.00 11.61
CA LEU A 80 -6.45 16.52 10.61
C LEU A 80 -7.09 17.56 9.68
N SER A 81 -8.42 17.58 9.50
CA SER A 81 -9.08 18.65 8.74
C SER A 81 -9.24 19.92 9.58
N GLY A 82 -9.35 21.07 8.92
CA GLY A 82 -9.45 22.37 9.60
C GLY A 82 -10.63 22.46 10.58
N ASP A 83 -11.74 21.83 10.22
CA ASP A 83 -13.04 21.79 10.92
C ASP A 83 -13.34 20.46 11.63
N ASN A 84 -12.36 19.54 11.69
CA ASN A 84 -12.50 18.20 12.27
C ASN A 84 -13.57 17.29 11.63
N SER A 85 -14.02 17.55 10.40
CA SER A 85 -15.10 16.81 9.75
C SER A 85 -14.65 15.70 8.79
N VAL A 86 -13.42 15.75 8.27
CA VAL A 86 -12.93 14.87 7.18
C VAL A 86 -11.61 14.20 7.55
N ALA A 87 -11.49 12.91 7.27
CA ALA A 87 -10.24 12.14 7.32
C ALA A 87 -9.85 11.67 5.91
N CYS A 88 -8.64 11.12 5.73
CA CYS A 88 -8.26 10.54 4.44
C CYS A 88 -9.21 9.38 4.05
N THR A 89 -9.64 8.59 5.03
CA THR A 89 -10.64 7.50 4.86
C THR A 89 -12.02 7.96 4.44
N SER A 90 -12.37 9.25 4.61
CA SER A 90 -13.63 9.81 4.11
C SER A 90 -13.74 9.74 2.58
N CYS A 91 -12.60 9.82 1.89
CA CYS A 91 -12.51 9.72 0.43
C CYS A 91 -11.89 8.38 -0.01
N HIS A 92 -10.92 7.86 0.75
CA HIS A 92 -10.16 6.65 0.43
C HIS A 92 -10.60 5.47 1.30
N ARG A 93 -11.68 4.79 0.91
CA ARG A 93 -12.32 3.72 1.70
C ARG A 93 -11.48 2.44 1.72
N LEU A 94 -10.66 2.24 2.75
CA LEU A 94 -9.75 1.09 2.86
C LEU A 94 -10.46 -0.25 3.07
N ALA A 95 -11.69 -0.25 3.58
CA ALA A 95 -12.49 -1.47 3.74
C ALA A 95 -12.88 -2.11 2.38
N SER A 96 -12.82 -1.36 1.28
CA SER A 96 -13.11 -1.84 -0.07
C SER A 96 -11.87 -1.85 -0.96
N ASN A 97 -11.54 -0.72 -1.58
CA ASN A 97 -10.47 -0.60 -2.56
C ASN A 97 -9.71 0.73 -2.50
N GLY A 98 -9.93 1.55 -1.46
CA GLY A 98 -9.21 2.80 -1.27
C GLY A 98 -9.55 3.93 -2.26
N ALA A 99 -10.49 3.73 -3.18
CA ALA A 99 -11.07 4.76 -4.04
C ALA A 99 -12.47 5.18 -3.54
N ALA A 100 -13.02 6.24 -4.13
CA ALA A 100 -14.40 6.65 -3.87
C ALA A 100 -15.38 5.99 -4.86
N ALA A 101 -16.63 5.81 -4.43
CA ALA A 101 -17.71 5.30 -5.29
C ALA A 101 -18.35 6.40 -6.16
N ASP A 102 -18.13 7.66 -5.81
CA ASP A 102 -18.71 8.81 -6.48
C ASP A 102 -17.83 9.25 -7.65
N ALA A 103 -18.44 9.82 -8.70
CA ALA A 103 -17.68 10.43 -9.80
C ALA A 103 -16.75 11.53 -9.29
N ILE A 104 -17.26 12.40 -8.42
CA ILE A 104 -16.50 13.44 -7.70
C ILE A 104 -16.93 13.42 -6.23
N THR A 105 -15.99 13.10 -5.34
CA THR A 105 -16.25 13.06 -3.89
C THR A 105 -16.47 14.45 -3.34
N ARG A 106 -17.66 14.72 -2.79
CA ARG A 106 -18.02 16.01 -2.22
C ARG A 106 -17.89 16.00 -0.71
N MET A 107 -17.31 17.06 -0.17
CA MET A 107 -17.23 17.28 1.27
C MET A 107 -18.23 18.38 1.66
N PRO A 108 -18.98 18.20 2.76
CA PRO A 108 -19.95 19.20 3.21
C PRO A 108 -19.30 20.59 3.37
N GLY A 109 -19.96 21.63 2.86
CA GLY A 109 -19.49 23.01 2.97
C GLY A 109 -18.28 23.37 2.09
N ARG A 110 -17.85 22.49 1.18
CA ARG A 110 -16.66 22.70 0.34
C ARG A 110 -16.99 22.65 -1.15
N ALA A 111 -16.22 23.39 -1.94
CA ALA A 111 -16.28 23.29 -3.39
C ALA A 111 -15.84 21.88 -3.83
N PRO A 112 -16.49 21.28 -4.84
CA PRO A 112 -16.11 19.95 -5.32
C PRO A 112 -14.66 19.93 -5.82
N PRO A 113 -13.90 18.86 -5.55
CA PRO A 113 -12.58 18.70 -6.14
C PRO A 113 -12.69 18.52 -7.66
N ALA A 114 -11.62 18.87 -8.37
CA ALA A 114 -11.59 18.85 -9.83
C ALA A 114 -11.61 17.44 -10.44
N PHE A 115 -11.27 16.41 -9.66
CA PHE A 115 -11.05 15.06 -10.17
C PHE A 115 -11.68 14.00 -9.27
N ASN A 116 -12.00 12.86 -9.88
CA ASN A 116 -12.33 11.62 -9.22
C ASN A 116 -11.22 11.20 -8.24
N THR A 117 -11.61 10.63 -7.10
CA THR A 117 -10.68 10.18 -6.06
C THR A 117 -10.07 8.82 -6.42
N PRO A 118 -8.77 8.75 -6.78
CA PRO A 118 -8.14 7.48 -7.14
C PRO A 118 -7.94 6.58 -5.91
N THR A 119 -7.66 5.29 -6.15
CA THR A 119 -7.23 4.40 -5.07
C THR A 119 -5.89 4.83 -4.46
N VAL A 120 -5.73 4.65 -3.15
CA VAL A 120 -4.44 4.75 -2.45
C VAL A 120 -3.59 3.48 -2.54
N PHE A 121 -4.20 2.35 -2.92
CA PHE A 121 -3.44 1.10 -3.04
C PHE A 121 -2.46 1.15 -4.21
N ASN A 122 -1.22 0.72 -3.95
CA ASN A 122 -0.09 0.79 -4.88
C ASN A 122 0.25 2.21 -5.36
N ALA A 123 -0.18 3.26 -4.64
CA ALA A 123 0.11 4.64 -5.04
C ALA A 123 1.62 4.93 -5.14
N THR A 124 2.42 4.25 -4.31
CA THR A 124 3.90 4.35 -4.28
C THR A 124 4.60 3.77 -5.50
N ALA A 125 3.90 2.94 -6.29
CA ALA A 125 4.42 2.42 -7.54
C ALA A 125 4.27 3.42 -8.71
N ASN A 126 3.68 4.60 -8.47
CA ASN A 126 3.62 5.67 -9.44
C ASN A 126 4.90 6.55 -9.39
N PHE A 127 5.42 6.97 -10.56
CA PHE A 127 6.58 7.88 -10.61
C PHE A 127 6.24 9.34 -10.23
N ARG A 128 4.96 9.69 -10.34
CA ARG A 128 4.34 10.98 -10.00
C ARG A 128 2.95 10.73 -9.43
N LEU A 129 2.47 11.60 -8.55
CA LEU A 129 1.20 11.41 -7.85
C LEU A 129 0.14 12.45 -8.22
N GLY A 130 -1.13 12.09 -8.02
CA GLY A 130 -2.29 12.81 -8.53
C GLY A 130 -2.55 12.57 -10.02
N TRP A 131 -3.68 13.07 -10.51
CA TRP A 131 -4.07 12.94 -11.93
C TRP A 131 -3.15 13.70 -12.89
N ARG A 132 -2.73 14.90 -12.50
CA ARG A 132 -1.76 15.71 -13.27
C ARG A 132 -0.29 15.35 -12.98
N GLY A 133 -0.03 14.48 -12.02
CA GLY A 133 1.33 14.09 -11.62
C GLY A 133 2.16 15.23 -11.03
N ASN A 134 1.54 16.16 -10.30
CA ASN A 134 2.20 17.35 -9.77
C ASN A 134 3.17 17.06 -8.62
N PHE A 135 3.07 15.90 -7.97
CA PHE A 135 3.84 15.58 -6.77
C PHE A 135 4.86 14.47 -7.04
N ARG A 136 6.05 14.62 -6.42
CA ARG A 136 7.16 13.66 -6.51
C ARG A 136 7.26 12.72 -5.32
N SER A 137 6.53 13.00 -4.24
CA SER A 137 6.50 12.18 -3.03
C SER A 137 5.12 12.24 -2.38
N LEU A 138 4.81 11.22 -1.58
CA LEU A 138 3.58 11.16 -0.81
C LEU A 138 3.51 12.34 0.17
N GLU A 139 4.62 12.67 0.84
CA GLU A 139 4.69 13.78 1.80
C GLU A 139 4.29 15.12 1.16
N ALA A 140 4.75 15.38 -0.07
CA ALA A 140 4.39 16.60 -0.81
C ALA A 140 2.91 16.60 -1.20
N GLN A 141 2.36 15.44 -1.60
CA GLN A 141 0.94 15.29 -1.87
C GLN A 141 0.10 15.49 -0.60
N THR A 142 0.47 14.85 0.52
CA THR A 142 -0.19 14.97 1.82
C THR A 142 -0.23 16.43 2.28
N ALA A 143 0.89 17.15 2.20
CA ALA A 143 0.95 18.56 2.55
C ALA A 143 -0.06 19.39 1.72
N SER A 144 -0.07 19.19 0.40
CA SER A 144 -0.98 19.91 -0.49
C SER A 144 -2.45 19.58 -0.25
N LEU A 145 -2.79 18.32 0.04
CA LEU A 145 -4.16 17.90 0.30
C LEU A 145 -4.67 18.39 1.67
N LEU A 146 -3.80 18.43 2.68
CA LEU A 146 -4.12 18.99 4.01
C LEU A 146 -4.55 20.45 3.90
N GLU A 147 -3.81 21.27 3.14
CA GLU A 147 -4.11 22.70 2.98
C GLU A 147 -5.24 22.99 1.99
N ASN A 148 -5.58 22.03 1.10
CA ASN A 148 -6.53 22.28 0.03
C ASN A 148 -7.93 22.59 0.59
N PRO A 149 -8.53 23.75 0.27
CA PRO A 149 -9.83 24.17 0.82
C PRO A 149 -11.00 23.32 0.32
N SER A 150 -10.86 22.66 -0.83
CA SER A 150 -11.82 21.68 -1.32
C SER A 150 -11.68 20.32 -0.65
N VAL A 151 -10.58 20.02 0.06
CA VAL A 151 -10.28 18.68 0.59
C VAL A 151 -10.22 18.63 2.11
N MET A 152 -9.15 19.12 2.75
CA MET A 152 -9.00 19.08 4.21
C MET A 152 -9.00 20.46 4.88
N GLN A 153 -8.68 21.54 4.16
CA GLN A 153 -8.79 22.94 4.62
C GLN A 153 -8.07 23.20 5.97
N ALA A 154 -6.96 22.51 6.21
CA ALA A 154 -6.19 22.64 7.43
C ALA A 154 -5.14 23.75 7.30
N ASP A 155 -4.94 24.51 8.38
CA ASP A 155 -3.68 25.24 8.60
C ASP A 155 -2.69 24.29 9.29
N ILE A 156 -1.61 23.93 8.61
CA ILE A 156 -0.67 22.90 9.08
C ILE A 156 -0.01 23.31 10.40
N ALA A 157 0.29 24.60 10.60
CA ALA A 157 0.89 25.07 11.83
C ALA A 157 -0.06 24.89 13.03
N THR A 158 -1.33 25.24 12.87
CA THR A 158 -2.38 25.02 13.87
C THR A 158 -2.62 23.54 14.12
N LEU A 159 -2.65 22.72 13.06
CA LEU A 159 -2.77 21.27 13.17
C LEU A 159 -1.64 20.67 14.02
N VAL A 160 -0.38 21.01 13.72
CA VAL A 160 0.76 20.49 14.49
C VAL A 160 0.66 20.89 15.97
N ARG A 161 0.31 22.15 16.28
CA ARG A 161 0.11 22.58 17.68
C ARG A 161 -0.99 21.78 18.38
N ARG A 162 -2.09 21.50 17.69
CA ARG A 162 -3.18 20.66 18.20
C ARG A 162 -2.70 19.24 18.51
N LEU A 163 -1.93 18.63 17.62
CA LEU A 163 -1.35 17.30 17.82
C LEU A 163 -0.36 17.28 19.00
N GLN A 164 0.42 18.34 19.20
CA GLN A 164 1.33 18.49 20.35
C GLN A 164 0.59 18.59 21.69
N GLN A 165 -0.65 19.10 21.70
CA GLN A 165 -1.49 19.19 22.89
C GLN A 165 -2.22 17.88 23.21
N ASP A 166 -2.38 16.99 22.22
CA ASP A 166 -2.89 15.63 22.45
C ASP A 166 -1.78 14.77 23.08
N THR A 167 -1.97 14.42 24.36
CA THR A 167 -1.00 13.64 25.12
C THR A 167 -0.80 12.24 24.53
N VAL A 168 -1.87 11.60 24.06
CA VAL A 168 -1.81 10.23 23.52
C VAL A 168 -1.08 10.22 22.18
N LEU A 169 -1.44 11.12 21.25
CA LEU A 169 -0.76 11.22 19.98
C LEU A 169 0.69 11.66 20.15
N SER A 170 0.97 12.62 21.02
CA SER A 170 2.34 13.06 21.30
C SER A 170 3.23 11.93 21.82
N GLN A 171 2.70 11.03 22.66
CA GLN A 171 3.41 9.82 23.08
C GLN A 171 3.68 8.87 21.90
N ARG A 172 2.71 8.67 21.00
CA ARG A 172 2.89 7.83 19.80
C ARG A 172 3.94 8.41 18.85
N PHE A 173 3.96 9.73 18.65
CA PHE A 173 5.02 10.40 17.88
C PHE A 173 6.39 10.22 18.52
N ARG A 174 6.52 10.39 19.84
CA ARG A 174 7.79 10.12 20.55
C ARG A 174 8.24 8.67 20.40
N ALA A 175 7.31 7.71 20.44
CA ALA A 175 7.64 6.30 20.28
C ALA A 175 8.13 5.94 18.86
N ALA A 176 7.63 6.62 17.83
CA ALA A 176 7.98 6.40 16.43
C ALA A 176 9.19 7.25 15.94
N TYR A 177 9.36 8.46 16.47
CA TYR A 177 10.35 9.45 15.99
C TYR A 177 11.34 9.95 17.04
N GLY A 178 11.18 9.55 18.30
CA GLY A 178 12.01 10.05 19.41
C GLY A 178 11.71 11.50 19.83
N ARG A 179 10.68 12.14 19.26
CA ARG A 179 10.37 13.56 19.44
C ARG A 179 8.86 13.84 19.34
N PRO A 180 8.38 15.01 19.83
CA PRO A 180 6.98 15.41 19.68
C PRO A 180 6.54 15.53 18.21
N PRO A 181 5.23 15.63 17.94
CA PRO A 181 4.72 15.87 16.60
C PRO A 181 5.31 17.16 16.00
N ASP A 182 5.72 17.08 14.74
CA ASP A 182 6.02 18.23 13.90
C ASP A 182 5.62 17.97 12.45
N ARG A 183 5.80 18.96 11.58
CA ARG A 183 5.42 18.88 10.17
C ARG A 183 6.06 17.67 9.46
N ALA A 184 7.35 17.45 9.67
CA ALA A 184 8.08 16.38 8.98
C ALA A 184 7.63 15.00 9.47
N ALA A 185 7.48 14.80 10.78
CA ALA A 185 6.99 13.56 11.35
C ALA A 185 5.54 13.27 10.96
N LEU A 186 4.68 14.29 10.88
CA LEU A 186 3.28 14.13 10.46
C LEU A 186 3.19 13.56 9.04
N PHE A 187 3.91 14.17 8.09
CA PHE A 187 3.86 13.71 6.70
C PHE A 187 4.55 12.36 6.52
N ASP A 188 5.71 12.16 7.16
CA ASP A 188 6.41 10.87 7.08
C ASP A 188 5.59 9.73 7.67
N ALA A 189 4.81 9.97 8.73
CA ALA A 189 3.97 8.93 9.34
C ALA A 189 2.85 8.51 8.37
N ILE A 190 2.11 9.49 7.82
CA ILE A 190 1.05 9.24 6.83
C ILE A 190 1.62 8.53 5.60
N ALA A 191 2.71 9.05 5.04
CA ALA A 191 3.36 8.46 3.88
C ALA A 191 3.93 7.06 4.17
N SER A 192 4.43 6.80 5.38
CA SER A 192 4.86 5.45 5.80
C SER A 192 3.71 4.46 5.80
N TYR A 193 2.52 4.88 6.23
CA TYR A 193 1.34 4.05 6.14
C TYR A 193 0.91 3.83 4.68
N GLU A 194 0.86 4.87 3.86
CA GLU A 194 0.54 4.74 2.43
C GLU A 194 1.52 3.81 1.68
N ARG A 195 2.82 3.82 2.05
CA ARG A 195 3.81 2.86 1.54
C ARG A 195 3.49 1.40 1.88
N SER A 196 2.77 1.15 2.97
CA SER A 196 2.33 -0.20 3.34
C SER A 196 1.10 -0.67 2.55
N LEU A 197 0.38 0.23 1.89
CA LEU A 197 -0.85 -0.06 1.14
C LEU A 197 -0.55 -0.64 -0.24
N VAL A 198 0.09 -1.80 -0.27
CA VAL A 198 0.30 -2.60 -1.49
C VAL A 198 -0.69 -3.76 -1.59
N THR A 199 -0.95 -4.22 -2.82
CA THR A 199 -1.88 -5.32 -3.10
C THR A 199 -1.23 -6.46 -3.90
N PRO A 200 -0.29 -7.23 -3.32
CA PRO A 200 0.28 -8.40 -3.98
C PRO A 200 -0.75 -9.53 -4.12
N GLY A 201 -0.36 -10.61 -4.82
CA GLY A 201 -1.15 -11.85 -4.86
C GLY A 201 -2.41 -11.77 -5.73
N SER A 202 -2.43 -10.89 -6.73
CA SER A 202 -3.42 -10.94 -7.81
C SER A 202 -3.23 -12.21 -8.64
N ARG A 203 -4.28 -12.67 -9.33
CA ARG A 203 -4.19 -13.86 -10.20
C ARG A 203 -3.20 -13.64 -11.35
N PHE A 204 -3.10 -12.41 -11.85
CA PHE A 204 -2.11 -12.05 -12.85
C PHE A 204 -0.67 -12.11 -12.32
N ASP A 205 -0.43 -11.63 -11.10
CA ASP A 205 0.89 -11.69 -10.47
C ASP A 205 1.31 -13.15 -10.22
N LEU A 206 0.39 -14.03 -9.79
CA LEU A 206 0.64 -15.47 -9.66
C LEU A 206 1.00 -16.10 -11.00
N TRP A 207 0.32 -15.71 -12.08
CA TRP A 207 0.65 -16.17 -13.42
C TRP A 207 2.02 -15.70 -13.87
N LEU A 208 2.37 -14.43 -13.64
CA LEU A 208 3.71 -13.88 -13.90
C LEU A 208 4.79 -14.65 -13.12
N GLN A 209 4.48 -15.15 -11.93
CA GLN A 209 5.39 -15.92 -11.09
C GLN A 209 5.43 -17.42 -11.43
N GLY A 210 4.85 -17.83 -12.56
CA GLY A 210 4.95 -19.20 -13.08
C GLY A 210 3.75 -20.10 -12.80
N SER A 211 2.68 -19.62 -12.18
CA SER A 211 1.45 -20.42 -12.04
C SER A 211 0.67 -20.44 -13.36
N ASP A 212 0.92 -21.44 -14.21
CA ASP A 212 0.27 -21.58 -15.52
C ASP A 212 -1.27 -21.66 -15.45
N THR A 213 -1.80 -22.18 -14.35
CA THR A 213 -3.25 -22.34 -14.14
C THR A 213 -3.92 -21.16 -13.46
N ALA A 214 -3.18 -20.09 -13.14
CA ALA A 214 -3.76 -18.94 -12.44
C ALA A 214 -4.76 -18.15 -13.31
N LEU A 215 -4.61 -18.21 -14.63
CA LEU A 215 -5.48 -17.56 -15.62
C LEU A 215 -6.23 -18.57 -16.48
N SER A 216 -7.47 -18.25 -16.82
CA SER A 216 -8.27 -18.97 -17.81
C SER A 216 -7.82 -18.65 -19.23
N ALA A 217 -8.29 -19.45 -20.19
CA ALA A 217 -8.05 -19.18 -21.61
C ALA A 217 -8.60 -17.81 -22.05
N GLN A 218 -9.72 -17.37 -21.49
CA GLN A 218 -10.30 -16.06 -21.80
C GLN A 218 -9.43 -14.91 -21.30
N GLU A 219 -8.95 -15.00 -20.07
CA GLU A 219 -8.10 -13.96 -19.47
C GLU A 219 -6.76 -13.87 -20.20
N LEU A 220 -6.20 -14.99 -20.64
CA LEU A 220 -5.00 -15.02 -21.48
C LEU A 220 -5.24 -14.39 -22.85
N ARG A 221 -6.39 -14.65 -23.50
CA ARG A 221 -6.77 -13.96 -24.74
C ARG A 221 -6.90 -12.46 -24.50
N GLY A 222 -7.57 -12.05 -23.42
CA GLY A 222 -7.69 -10.66 -23.00
C GLY A 222 -6.35 -9.95 -22.85
N TYR A 223 -5.39 -10.60 -22.19
CA TYR A 223 -4.04 -10.04 -22.05
C TYR A 223 -3.32 -9.92 -23.40
N ARG A 224 -3.45 -10.92 -24.28
CA ARG A 224 -2.89 -10.86 -25.64
C ARG A 224 -3.51 -9.71 -26.45
N THR A 225 -4.83 -9.57 -26.43
CA THR A 225 -5.55 -8.47 -27.09
C THR A 225 -5.09 -7.13 -26.53
N PHE A 226 -5.02 -6.98 -25.21
CA PHE A 226 -4.53 -5.77 -24.54
C PHE A 226 -3.12 -5.36 -25.00
N LYS A 227 -2.23 -6.34 -25.20
CA LYS A 227 -0.89 -6.09 -25.77
C LYS A 227 -0.97 -5.72 -27.26
N SER A 228 -1.66 -6.51 -28.07
CA SER A 228 -1.65 -6.38 -29.53
C SER A 228 -2.29 -5.09 -30.03
N ILE A 229 -3.32 -4.59 -29.35
CA ILE A 229 -3.98 -3.32 -29.73
C ILE A 229 -3.24 -2.08 -29.22
N GLY A 230 -2.21 -2.25 -28.37
CA GLY A 230 -1.35 -1.16 -27.94
C GLY A 230 -1.69 -0.53 -26.59
N CYS A 231 -2.65 -1.06 -25.81
CA CYS A 231 -2.90 -0.56 -24.45
C CYS A 231 -1.63 -0.63 -23.57
N ILE A 232 -0.83 -1.69 -23.78
CA ILE A 232 0.41 -1.93 -23.06
C ILE A 232 1.47 -0.84 -23.23
N SER A 233 1.42 -0.08 -24.33
CA SER A 233 2.36 1.03 -24.57
C SER A 233 2.26 2.13 -23.53
N CYS A 234 1.08 2.29 -22.91
CA CYS A 234 0.84 3.25 -21.83
C CYS A 234 0.73 2.55 -20.46
N HIS A 235 0.13 1.36 -20.42
CA HIS A 235 -0.21 0.65 -19.19
C HIS A 235 0.70 -0.56 -18.96
N GLN A 236 1.97 -0.31 -18.65
CA GLN A 236 2.99 -1.33 -18.40
C GLN A 236 3.68 -1.17 -17.05
N GLY A 237 4.66 -2.04 -16.78
CA GLY A 237 5.52 -1.98 -15.61
C GLY A 237 4.82 -2.53 -14.37
N VAL A 238 5.39 -2.23 -13.21
CA VAL A 238 4.92 -2.81 -11.96
C VAL A 238 3.50 -2.41 -11.60
N ASN A 239 3.02 -1.21 -11.97
CA ASN A 239 1.67 -0.73 -11.64
C ASN A 239 0.68 -0.78 -12.83
N VAL A 240 1.07 -1.40 -13.95
CA VAL A 240 0.24 -1.45 -15.18
C VAL A 240 -0.23 -0.05 -15.58
N GLY A 241 0.73 0.86 -15.72
CA GLY A 241 0.54 2.31 -15.81
C GLY A 241 1.22 3.03 -14.65
N GLY A 242 0.89 4.30 -14.47
CA GLY A 242 1.40 5.12 -13.38
C GLY A 242 2.84 5.60 -13.52
N ASN A 243 3.48 5.36 -14.66
CA ASN A 243 4.91 5.64 -14.90
C ASN A 243 5.17 6.60 -16.07
N LEU A 244 4.13 7.14 -16.70
CA LEU A 244 4.25 8.16 -17.75
C LEU A 244 3.04 9.11 -17.80
N PHE A 245 3.20 10.19 -18.56
CA PHE A 245 2.14 11.11 -18.92
C PHE A 245 1.69 10.85 -20.36
N GLN A 246 0.39 11.01 -20.62
CA GLN A 246 -0.17 10.92 -21.97
C GLN A 246 -1.32 11.90 -22.14
N ARG A 247 -1.54 12.36 -23.37
CA ARG A 247 -2.77 13.03 -23.77
C ARG A 247 -3.93 12.05 -23.65
N SER A 248 -4.88 12.35 -22.77
CA SER A 248 -6.08 11.55 -22.57
C SER A 248 -7.03 11.75 -23.75
N GLY A 249 -7.17 10.74 -24.61
CA GLY A 249 -7.94 10.85 -25.85
C GLY A 249 -7.15 11.50 -26.99
N ILE A 250 -6.32 10.72 -27.69
CA ILE A 250 -5.55 11.21 -28.85
C ILE A 250 -6.46 11.48 -30.05
N PHE A 251 -7.44 10.61 -30.30
CA PHE A 251 -8.33 10.66 -31.46
C PHE A 251 -9.68 11.31 -31.15
N ALA A 252 -10.14 11.21 -29.90
CA ALA A 252 -11.35 11.88 -29.41
C ALA A 252 -11.27 12.06 -27.88
N PRO A 253 -11.99 13.02 -27.28
CA PRO A 253 -12.10 13.14 -25.82
C PRO A 253 -12.64 11.85 -25.20
N VAL A 254 -12.00 11.37 -24.13
CA VAL A 254 -12.54 10.25 -23.32
C VAL A 254 -13.44 10.73 -22.18
N ALA A 255 -13.30 12.00 -21.80
CA ALA A 255 -13.94 12.62 -20.65
C ALA A 255 -14.46 14.02 -21.04
N ARG A 256 -15.21 14.66 -20.13
CA ARG A 256 -15.96 15.89 -20.44
C ARG A 256 -15.10 17.13 -20.70
N ASP A 257 -13.88 17.17 -20.18
CA ASP A 257 -12.99 18.34 -20.22
C ASP A 257 -11.98 18.31 -21.39
N GLY A 258 -12.25 17.52 -22.42
CA GLY A 258 -11.44 17.45 -23.63
C GLY A 258 -10.30 16.44 -23.53
N THR A 259 -9.08 16.85 -23.92
CA THR A 259 -7.92 15.96 -24.05
C THR A 259 -6.71 16.41 -23.21
N PRO A 260 -6.86 16.51 -21.88
CA PRO A 260 -5.77 16.95 -21.01
C PRO A 260 -4.59 15.98 -21.04
N ILE A 261 -3.38 16.49 -20.77
CA ILE A 261 -2.23 15.63 -20.46
C ILE A 261 -2.35 15.21 -18.99
N LEU A 262 -2.47 13.91 -18.77
CA LEU A 262 -2.62 13.31 -17.45
C LEU A 262 -1.61 12.20 -17.25
N ARG A 263 -1.34 11.88 -15.99
CA ARG A 263 -0.64 10.65 -15.65
C ARG A 263 -1.53 9.48 -16.04
N VAL A 264 -0.97 8.51 -16.76
CA VAL A 264 -1.68 7.28 -17.07
C VAL A 264 -1.98 6.54 -15.76
N PRO A 265 -3.24 6.28 -15.39
CA PRO A 265 -3.58 5.61 -14.14
C PRO A 265 -3.03 4.18 -14.07
N SER A 266 -2.87 3.68 -12.84
CA SER A 266 -2.64 2.25 -12.60
C SER A 266 -3.90 1.48 -12.97
N LEU A 267 -3.75 0.33 -13.63
CA LEU A 267 -4.86 -0.61 -13.83
C LEU A 267 -4.91 -1.70 -12.76
N ARG A 268 -4.03 -1.66 -11.75
CA ARG A 268 -4.15 -2.57 -10.61
C ARG A 268 -5.44 -2.30 -9.86
N ASN A 269 -6.16 -3.37 -9.54
CA ASN A 269 -7.47 -3.31 -8.87
C ASN A 269 -8.58 -2.57 -9.66
N VAL A 270 -8.34 -2.26 -10.94
CA VAL A 270 -9.26 -1.41 -11.73
C VAL A 270 -10.67 -1.96 -11.80
N ALA A 271 -10.85 -3.29 -11.79
CA ALA A 271 -12.16 -3.93 -11.81
C ALA A 271 -13.06 -3.57 -10.61
N THR A 272 -12.48 -2.99 -9.55
CA THR A 272 -13.22 -2.61 -8.34
C THR A 272 -13.31 -1.10 -8.14
N THR A 273 -12.58 -0.28 -8.90
CA THR A 273 -12.45 1.17 -8.65
C THR A 273 -13.30 2.00 -9.61
N ALA A 274 -14.50 1.55 -9.93
CA ALA A 274 -15.47 2.39 -10.64
C ALA A 274 -15.91 3.56 -9.72
N PRO A 275 -16.29 4.72 -10.30
CA PRO A 275 -16.28 5.05 -11.73
C PRO A 275 -14.89 5.40 -12.27
N TYR A 276 -14.75 5.41 -13.59
CA TYR A 276 -13.48 5.54 -14.31
C TYR A 276 -13.30 6.92 -14.95
N PHE A 277 -12.05 7.19 -15.32
CA PHE A 277 -11.51 8.46 -15.81
C PHE A 277 -11.45 9.53 -14.72
N HIS A 278 -10.73 10.61 -15.02
CA HIS A 278 -10.45 11.66 -14.04
C HIS A 278 -11.69 12.46 -13.65
N ASP A 279 -12.78 12.38 -14.41
CA ASP A 279 -14.06 13.00 -14.12
C ASP A 279 -15.14 12.00 -13.64
N GLY A 280 -14.80 10.70 -13.54
CA GLY A 280 -15.73 9.65 -13.15
C GLY A 280 -16.87 9.43 -14.16
N SER A 281 -16.69 9.77 -15.44
CA SER A 281 -17.76 9.73 -16.45
C SER A 281 -18.16 8.33 -16.92
N ALA A 282 -17.32 7.31 -16.73
CA ALA A 282 -17.65 5.93 -17.07
C ALA A 282 -17.96 5.12 -15.81
N SER A 283 -19.18 4.59 -15.70
CA SER A 283 -19.62 3.86 -14.50
C SER A 283 -19.25 2.38 -14.52
N ALA A 284 -18.90 1.84 -15.69
CA ALA A 284 -18.63 0.41 -15.87
C ALA A 284 -17.32 0.15 -16.63
N LEU A 285 -16.62 -0.93 -16.26
CA LEU A 285 -15.32 -1.27 -16.86
C LEU A 285 -15.42 -1.49 -18.37
N PRO A 286 -16.44 -2.21 -18.91
CA PRO A 286 -16.61 -2.34 -20.36
C PRO A 286 -16.79 -1.01 -21.09
N GLN A 287 -17.45 -0.03 -20.46
CA GLN A 287 -17.61 1.31 -21.01
C GLN A 287 -16.25 2.02 -21.11
N ALA A 288 -15.43 1.94 -20.04
CA ALA A 288 -14.10 2.53 -20.02
C ALA A 288 -13.16 1.90 -21.06
N ILE A 289 -13.18 0.58 -21.21
CA ILE A 289 -12.40 -0.16 -22.22
C ILE A 289 -12.79 0.28 -23.63
N LYS A 290 -14.10 0.28 -23.93
CA LYS A 290 -14.60 0.70 -25.24
C LYS A 290 -14.22 2.15 -25.56
N ALA A 291 -14.40 3.05 -24.60
CA ALA A 291 -14.03 4.45 -24.74
C ALA A 291 -12.53 4.62 -25.01
N MET A 292 -11.65 3.92 -24.28
CA MET A 292 -10.20 3.94 -24.52
C MET A 292 -9.82 3.40 -25.90
N GLY A 293 -10.44 2.31 -26.36
CA GLY A 293 -10.22 1.79 -27.72
C GLY A 293 -10.41 2.87 -28.78
N THR A 294 -11.54 3.56 -28.75
CA THR A 294 -11.87 4.58 -29.75
C THR A 294 -11.11 5.89 -29.51
N ALA A 295 -11.16 6.43 -28.30
CA ALA A 295 -10.61 7.75 -27.97
C ALA A 295 -9.07 7.76 -27.97
N GLN A 296 -8.43 6.72 -27.47
CA GLN A 296 -6.97 6.68 -27.30
C GLN A 296 -6.26 6.01 -28.48
N LEU A 297 -6.84 4.95 -29.04
CA LEU A 297 -6.19 4.12 -30.05
C LEU A 297 -6.81 4.26 -31.45
N GLY A 298 -7.97 4.91 -31.59
CA GLY A 298 -8.68 5.01 -32.87
C GLY A 298 -9.26 3.66 -33.33
N VAL A 299 -9.44 2.71 -32.42
CA VAL A 299 -9.89 1.34 -32.70
C VAL A 299 -11.31 1.14 -32.18
N ALA A 300 -12.19 0.60 -33.01
CA ALA A 300 -13.51 0.12 -32.59
C ALA A 300 -13.39 -1.32 -32.08
N LEU A 301 -13.45 -1.51 -30.76
CA LEU A 301 -13.38 -2.83 -30.14
C LEU A 301 -14.71 -3.57 -30.28
N SER A 302 -14.65 -4.86 -30.66
CA SER A 302 -15.83 -5.72 -30.68
C SER A 302 -16.31 -6.01 -29.25
N PRO A 303 -17.58 -6.43 -29.06
CA PRO A 303 -18.04 -6.88 -27.74
C PRO A 303 -17.20 -8.01 -27.15
N ALA A 304 -16.69 -8.91 -28.00
CA ALA A 304 -15.81 -9.99 -27.58
C ALA A 304 -14.45 -9.48 -27.09
N ASP A 305 -13.84 -8.52 -27.80
CA ASP A 305 -12.58 -7.91 -27.35
C ASP A 305 -12.74 -7.20 -26.01
N VAL A 306 -13.83 -6.45 -25.84
CA VAL A 306 -14.13 -5.76 -24.58
C VAL A 306 -14.31 -6.77 -23.44
N ALA A 307 -15.03 -7.87 -23.67
CA ALA A 307 -15.22 -8.92 -22.68
C ALA A 307 -13.90 -9.62 -22.30
N ASP A 308 -13.07 -9.96 -23.29
CA ASP A 308 -11.78 -10.61 -23.05
C ASP A 308 -10.82 -9.67 -22.30
N ILE A 309 -10.70 -8.39 -22.71
CA ILE A 309 -9.90 -7.39 -21.99
C ILE A 309 -10.42 -7.19 -20.57
N ALA A 310 -11.74 -7.09 -20.38
CA ALA A 310 -12.33 -6.96 -19.05
C ALA A 310 -11.98 -8.18 -18.18
N ALA A 311 -12.06 -9.40 -18.72
CA ALA A 311 -11.66 -10.61 -18.01
C ALA A 311 -10.19 -10.51 -17.56
N PHE A 312 -9.28 -10.10 -18.44
CA PHE A 312 -7.88 -9.84 -18.07
C PHE A 312 -7.76 -8.78 -16.95
N LEU A 313 -8.41 -7.63 -17.07
CA LEU A 313 -8.30 -6.56 -16.07
C LEU A 313 -8.84 -6.98 -14.68
N ASN A 314 -9.81 -7.90 -14.62
CA ASN A 314 -10.28 -8.49 -13.36
C ASN A 314 -9.17 -9.29 -12.63
N THR A 315 -8.23 -9.87 -13.38
CA THR A 315 -7.12 -10.64 -12.79
C THR A 315 -6.08 -9.76 -12.08
N LEU A 316 -6.12 -8.44 -12.30
CA LEU A 316 -5.21 -7.45 -11.71
C LEU A 316 -5.63 -7.03 -10.28
N THR A 317 -6.76 -7.50 -9.78
CA THR A 317 -7.20 -7.23 -8.40
C THR A 317 -6.41 -8.08 -7.41
N GLY A 318 -5.55 -7.41 -6.65
CA GLY A 318 -4.71 -8.01 -5.62
C GLY A 318 -5.39 -8.11 -4.26
N LYS A 319 -4.59 -8.45 -3.24
CA LYS A 319 -5.05 -8.63 -1.86
C LYS A 319 -4.39 -7.65 -0.92
N HIS A 320 -5.15 -7.08 -0.01
CA HIS A 320 -4.65 -6.34 1.13
C HIS A 320 -4.99 -7.11 2.41
N GLN A 321 -4.01 -7.33 3.29
CA GLN A 321 -4.20 -8.12 4.53
C GLN A 321 -4.88 -9.47 4.29
N GLY A 322 -4.50 -10.15 3.20
CA GLY A 322 -5.04 -11.47 2.82
C GLY A 322 -6.43 -11.44 2.17
N ARG A 323 -7.12 -10.29 2.14
CA ARG A 323 -8.45 -10.14 1.54
C ARG A 323 -8.33 -9.50 0.17
N GLN A 324 -9.04 -10.06 -0.82
CA GLN A 324 -9.14 -9.43 -2.13
C GLN A 324 -9.94 -8.12 -2.01
N LEU A 325 -9.51 -7.08 -2.70
CA LEU A 325 -10.24 -5.81 -2.72
C LEU A 325 -11.60 -5.99 -3.42
N THR A 326 -12.59 -5.21 -3.00
CA THR A 326 -13.94 -5.24 -3.55
C THR A 326 -14.36 -3.84 -4.00
N ALA A 327 -15.38 -3.76 -4.87
CA ALA A 327 -16.03 -2.48 -5.13
C ALA A 327 -16.59 -1.88 -3.82
N PRO A 328 -16.68 -0.55 -3.68
CA PRO A 328 -17.34 0.05 -2.53
C PRO A 328 -18.81 -0.38 -2.55
N GLN A 329 -19.36 -0.73 -1.39
CA GLN A 329 -20.80 -0.92 -1.28
C GLN A 329 -21.48 0.46 -1.40
N PRO A 330 -22.62 0.56 -2.11
CA PRO A 330 -23.42 1.77 -2.16
C PRO A 330 -23.93 2.17 -0.77
#